data_AF-A0A842PVZ6-F1
#
_entry.id   AF-A0A842PVZ6-F1
#
_cell.length_a   1.000
_cell.length_b   1.000
_cell.length_c   1.000
_cell.angle_alpha   90.00
_cell.angle_beta   90.00
_cell.angle_gamma   90.00
#
_symmetry.space_group_name_H-M   'P 1'
#
loop_
_entity.id
_entity.type
_entity.pdbx_description
1 polymer ?
#
loop_
_entity_poly.entity_id
_entity_poly.type
_entity_poly.pdbx_seq_one_letter_code
_entity_poly.pdbx_strand_id
1 'polypeptide(L)'
;MAKIDEINEETDLAFLLFNYADEVEGITRLQKLLFLLQEETEFKDVYENVEIEFKPYKYGPFSEQIYDELELLISMGAIREVEAERADHLRDENDTRGHSNKRFVLTDRGRTIAKEVNRQLEDDLEGQFAEVISEHVDMDLEDLLRYVYQQYEEYTTESEIKDEIMGQ
;
A
#
# COMPACT_ATOMS: atom_id res chain seq x y z
N MET A 1 22.98 -7.05 9.29
CA MET A 1 21.64 -6.45 9.28
C MET A 1 21.33 -6.14 10.73
N ALA A 2 20.96 -4.91 11.06
CA ALA A 2 20.48 -4.62 12.41
C ALA A 2 19.30 -5.55 12.71
N LYS A 3 19.17 -5.97 13.96
CA LYS A 3 18.05 -6.80 14.38
C LYS A 3 16.82 -5.89 14.38
N ILE A 4 15.72 -6.33 13.77
CA ILE A 4 14.45 -5.61 13.87
C ILE A 4 13.97 -5.91 15.29
N ASP A 5 14.09 -4.91 16.16
CA ASP A 5 13.80 -5.04 17.59
C ASP A 5 12.47 -4.36 17.96
N GLU A 6 11.87 -3.55 17.06
CA GLU A 6 10.58 -2.85 17.22
C GLU A 6 10.06 -2.36 15.85
N ILE A 7 8.74 -2.14 15.72
CA ILE A 7 8.11 -1.45 14.58
C ILE A 7 8.12 0.05 14.86
N ASN A 8 8.82 0.84 14.04
CA ASN A 8 9.01 2.27 14.28
C ASN A 8 9.28 3.14 13.05
N GLU A 9 9.27 2.59 11.84
CA GLU A 9 9.45 3.35 10.59
C GLU A 9 8.30 3.03 9.61
N GLU A 10 7.95 3.96 8.72
CA GLU A 10 6.92 3.76 7.68
C GLU A 10 7.24 2.56 6.77
N THR A 11 8.54 2.27 6.60
CA THR A 11 9.03 1.07 5.93
C THR A 11 8.46 -0.22 6.52
N ASP A 12 8.24 -0.27 7.84
CA ASP A 12 7.72 -1.46 8.52
C ASP A 12 6.28 -1.76 8.11
N LEU A 13 5.44 -0.73 7.94
CA LEU A 13 4.08 -0.91 7.43
C LEU A 13 4.08 -1.47 6.00
N ALA A 14 5.02 -1.02 5.15
CA ALA A 14 5.21 -1.61 3.82
C ALA A 14 5.65 -3.08 3.89
N PHE A 15 6.56 -3.43 4.81
CA PHE A 15 6.94 -4.83 5.05
C PHE A 15 5.77 -5.68 5.52
N LEU A 16 4.94 -5.17 6.43
CA LEU A 16 3.75 -5.85 6.92
C LEU A 16 2.78 -6.09 5.76
N LEU A 17 2.46 -5.08 4.96
CA LEU A 17 1.62 -5.26 3.77
C LEU A 17 2.13 -6.40 2.88
N PHE A 18 3.42 -6.45 2.57
CA PHE A 18 3.96 -7.53 1.74
C PHE A 18 4.01 -8.88 2.45
N ASN A 19 4.09 -8.93 3.78
CA ASN A 19 3.98 -10.18 4.54
C ASN A 19 2.63 -10.88 4.30
N TYR A 20 1.55 -10.10 4.17
CA TYR A 20 0.19 -10.61 3.95
C TYR A 20 -0.18 -10.72 2.47
N ALA A 21 0.28 -9.80 1.62
CA ALA A 21 -0.09 -9.75 0.21
C ALA A 21 0.83 -10.54 -0.72
N ASP A 22 2.09 -10.78 -0.33
CA ASP A 22 3.19 -11.35 -1.13
C ASP A 22 3.60 -10.59 -2.40
N GLU A 23 2.64 -10.01 -3.12
CA GLU A 23 2.83 -9.12 -4.24
C GLU A 23 1.71 -8.07 -4.32
N VAL A 24 2.01 -6.93 -4.93
CA VAL A 24 1.01 -5.91 -5.25
C VAL A 24 1.18 -5.47 -6.69
N GLU A 25 0.09 -5.54 -7.45
CA GLU A 25 0.03 -5.08 -8.83
C GLU A 25 -0.40 -3.60 -8.90
N GLY A 26 0.56 -2.73 -9.22
CA GLY A 26 0.33 -1.31 -9.46
C GLY A 26 0.66 -0.43 -8.27
N ILE A 27 1.26 0.74 -8.53
CA ILE A 27 1.55 1.70 -7.45
C ILE A 27 0.27 2.32 -6.90
N THR A 28 -0.77 2.45 -7.72
CA THR A 28 -2.08 2.96 -7.26
C THR A 28 -2.71 2.01 -6.24
N ARG A 29 -2.67 0.70 -6.52
CA ARG A 29 -3.17 -0.33 -5.58
C ARG A 29 -2.36 -0.31 -4.29
N LEU A 30 -1.03 -0.26 -4.37
CA LEU A 30 -0.17 -0.22 -3.19
C LEU A 30 -0.50 0.97 -2.29
N GLN A 31 -0.71 2.15 -2.88
CA GLN A 31 -1.15 3.35 -2.15
C GLN A 31 -2.47 3.12 -1.40
N LYS A 32 -3.44 2.43 -2.02
CA LYS A 32 -4.74 2.16 -1.38
C LYS A 32 -4.65 1.12 -0.29
N LEU A 33 -3.90 0.04 -0.51
CA LEU A 33 -3.75 -1.00 0.49
C LEU A 33 -3.02 -0.50 1.75
N LEU A 34 -1.98 0.34 1.61
CA LEU A 34 -1.34 0.97 2.78
C LEU A 34 -2.28 1.92 3.51
N PHE A 35 -3.06 2.72 2.75
CA PHE A 35 -4.07 3.60 3.32
C PHE A 35 -5.12 2.83 4.12
N LEU A 36 -5.69 1.76 3.56
CA LEU A 36 -6.70 0.93 4.22
C LEU A 36 -6.13 0.21 5.45
N LEU A 37 -4.89 -0.30 5.39
CA LEU A 37 -4.25 -0.87 6.57
C LEU A 37 -4.13 0.16 7.71
N GLN A 38 -3.79 1.41 7.41
CA GLN A 38 -3.69 2.46 8.42
C GLN A 38 -5.05 2.91 8.96
N GLU A 39 -6.09 2.94 8.12
CA GLU A 39 -7.40 3.51 8.48
C GLU A 39 -8.43 2.48 8.97
N GLU A 40 -8.33 1.22 8.57
CA GLU A 40 -9.29 0.15 8.91
C GLU A 40 -8.78 -0.82 9.97
N THR A 41 -7.56 -0.60 10.46
CA THR A 41 -7.00 -1.34 11.60
C THR A 41 -6.64 -0.40 12.74
N GLU A 42 -6.41 -0.96 13.92
CA GLU A 42 -5.94 -0.22 15.10
C GLU A 42 -4.43 0.11 15.01
N PHE A 43 -3.77 -0.08 13.85
CA PHE A 43 -2.32 0.08 13.69
C PHE A 43 -1.83 1.47 14.13
N LYS A 44 -2.52 2.54 13.73
CA LYS A 44 -2.14 3.92 14.10
C LYS A 44 -2.30 4.21 15.59
N ASP A 45 -3.21 3.52 16.26
CA ASP A 45 -3.42 3.68 17.71
C ASP A 45 -2.34 2.95 18.51
N VAL A 46 -1.83 1.83 17.98
CA VAL A 46 -0.77 1.02 18.60
C VAL A 46 0.63 1.56 18.30
N TYR A 47 0.88 1.97 17.05
CA TYR A 47 2.16 2.46 16.57
C TYR A 47 2.06 3.92 16.15
N GLU A 48 1.71 4.81 17.09
CA GLU A 48 1.48 6.25 16.84
C GLU A 48 2.64 6.99 16.13
N ASN A 49 3.86 6.45 16.19
CA ASN A 49 5.03 7.05 15.52
C ASN A 49 5.24 6.54 14.09
N VAL A 50 4.41 5.60 13.63
CA VAL A 50 4.46 4.98 12.29
C VAL A 50 3.20 5.37 11.54
N GLU A 51 3.17 6.61 11.05
CA GLU A 51 2.04 7.17 10.31
C GLU A 51 2.49 7.68 8.94
N ILE A 52 1.82 7.18 7.89
CA ILE A 52 1.98 7.69 6.54
C ILE A 52 0.99 8.84 6.35
N GLU A 53 1.49 10.00 5.94
CA GLU A 53 0.66 11.17 5.65
C GLU A 53 -0.02 11.02 4.28
N PHE A 54 -1.33 10.86 4.28
CA PHE A 54 -2.13 10.83 3.06
C PHE A 54 -2.81 12.17 2.80
N LYS A 55 -2.83 12.58 1.52
CA LYS A 55 -3.57 13.75 1.02
C LYS A 55 -4.52 13.37 -0.11
N PRO A 56 -5.64 14.10 -0.31
CA PRO A 56 -6.47 13.97 -1.50
C PRO A 56 -5.64 14.23 -2.76
N TYR A 57 -5.80 13.40 -3.80
CA TYR A 57 -5.08 13.55 -5.07
C TYR A 57 -5.82 12.90 -6.24
N LYS A 58 -5.17 12.88 -7.43
CA LYS A 58 -5.70 12.42 -8.73
C LYS A 58 -6.51 11.14 -8.70
N TYR A 59 -6.10 10.17 -7.86
CA TYR A 59 -6.74 8.85 -7.77
C TYR A 59 -7.22 8.56 -6.35
N GLY A 60 -7.52 9.57 -5.54
CA GLY A 60 -7.91 9.43 -4.13
C GLY A 60 -6.73 9.61 -3.14
N PRO A 61 -6.71 8.90 -2.00
CA PRO A 61 -5.66 9.07 -0.99
C PRO A 61 -4.26 8.75 -1.53
N PHE A 62 -3.31 9.65 -1.30
CA PHE A 62 -1.98 9.58 -1.89
C PHE A 62 -0.92 10.05 -0.89
N SER A 63 0.20 9.36 -0.84
CA SER A 63 1.40 9.78 -0.12
C SER A 63 2.64 9.70 -1.01
N GLU A 64 3.51 10.71 -0.92
CA GLU A 64 4.83 10.71 -1.57
C GLU A 64 5.80 9.78 -0.84
N GLN A 65 5.68 9.64 0.50
CA GLN A 65 6.53 8.77 1.32
C GLN A 65 6.55 7.34 0.80
N ILE A 66 5.41 6.85 0.30
CA ILE A 66 5.29 5.49 -0.24
C ILE A 66 6.26 5.23 -1.41
N TYR A 67 6.61 6.26 -2.21
CA TYR A 67 7.63 6.09 -3.26
C TYR A 67 9.01 5.90 -2.65
N ASP A 68 9.36 6.69 -1.63
CA ASP A 68 10.64 6.58 -0.93
C ASP A 68 10.77 5.20 -0.25
N GLU A 69 9.70 4.73 0.41
CA GLU A 69 9.67 3.39 1.03
C GLU A 69 9.83 2.27 0.01
N LEU A 70 9.16 2.40 -1.13
CA LEU A 70 9.26 1.42 -2.21
C LEU A 70 10.66 1.38 -2.81
N GLU A 71 11.27 2.54 -3.06
CA GLU A 71 12.66 2.64 -3.53
C GLU A 71 13.64 2.03 -2.51
N LEU A 72 13.41 2.25 -1.21
CA LEU A 72 14.19 1.63 -0.15
C LEU A 72 14.08 0.10 -0.18
N LEU A 73 12.86 -0.45 -0.22
CA LEU A 73 12.60 -1.89 -0.32
C LEU A 73 13.24 -2.52 -1.57
N ILE A 74 13.20 -1.83 -2.71
CA ILE A 74 13.85 -2.28 -3.95
C ILE A 74 15.37 -2.26 -3.79
N SER A 75 15.93 -1.15 -3.29
CA SER A 75 17.38 -0.95 -3.18
C SER A 75 18.04 -1.98 -2.25
N MET A 76 17.34 -2.42 -1.21
CA MET A 76 17.79 -3.45 -0.29
C MET A 76 17.51 -4.89 -0.78
N GLY A 77 16.88 -5.04 -1.94
CA GLY A 77 16.48 -6.32 -2.54
C GLY A 77 15.39 -7.06 -1.77
N ALA A 78 14.58 -6.36 -0.98
CA ALA A 78 13.44 -6.94 -0.28
C ALA A 78 12.28 -7.24 -1.24
N ILE A 79 12.03 -6.34 -2.18
CA ILE A 79 11.08 -6.55 -3.27
C ILE A 79 11.79 -6.42 -4.60
N ARG A 80 11.13 -6.89 -5.66
CA ARG A 80 11.55 -6.69 -7.05
C ARG A 80 10.38 -6.21 -7.89
N GLU A 81 10.69 -5.48 -8.94
CA GLU A 81 9.69 -5.05 -9.92
C GLU A 81 9.56 -6.06 -11.06
N VAL A 82 8.35 -6.19 -11.57
CA VAL A 82 8.01 -6.95 -12.77
C VAL A 82 7.09 -6.10 -13.63
N GLU A 83 7.23 -6.16 -14.95
CA GLU A 83 6.27 -5.50 -15.86
C GLU A 83 4.87 -6.08 -15.66
N ALA A 84 3.88 -5.19 -15.56
CA ALA A 84 2.47 -5.50 -15.45
C ALA A 84 1.66 -4.43 -16.18
N GLU A 85 1.46 -4.62 -17.48
CA GLU A 85 0.90 -3.62 -18.40
C GLU A 85 -0.50 -3.09 -18.04
N ARG A 86 -1.24 -3.79 -17.17
CA ARG A 86 -2.61 -3.42 -16.75
C ARG A 86 -2.68 -2.85 -15.34
N ALA A 87 -1.56 -2.84 -14.61
CA ALA A 87 -1.53 -2.57 -13.18
C ALA A 87 -2.03 -1.17 -12.81
N ASP A 88 -1.76 -0.19 -13.67
CA ASP A 88 -2.13 1.21 -13.45
C ASP A 88 -2.83 1.77 -14.70
N HIS A 89 -3.70 0.97 -15.34
CA HIS A 89 -4.37 1.34 -16.59
C HIS A 89 -5.27 2.59 -16.49
N LEU A 90 -5.60 3.04 -15.27
CA LEU A 90 -6.36 4.24 -14.97
C LEU A 90 -5.49 5.50 -14.82
N ARG A 91 -4.15 5.36 -14.77
CA ARG A 91 -3.26 6.53 -14.65
C ARG A 91 -3.18 7.28 -15.97
N ASP A 92 -3.21 8.60 -15.88
CA ASP A 92 -2.92 9.52 -16.98
C ASP A 92 -1.53 9.22 -17.56
N GLU A 93 -1.42 9.16 -18.89
CA GLU A 93 -0.15 8.99 -19.60
C GLU A 93 0.87 10.11 -19.31
N ASN A 94 0.41 11.28 -18.86
CA ASN A 94 1.23 12.40 -18.42
C ASN A 94 1.70 12.27 -16.96
N ASP A 95 1.17 11.31 -16.20
CA ASP A 95 1.66 10.98 -14.86
C ASP A 95 2.98 10.20 -14.97
N THR A 96 4.06 10.97 -15.05
CA THR A 96 5.42 10.46 -15.23
C THR A 96 6.08 9.97 -13.94
N ARG A 97 5.35 9.89 -12.81
CA ARG A 97 5.91 9.34 -11.57
C ARG A 97 6.27 7.87 -11.76
N GLY A 98 7.35 7.47 -11.09
CA GLY A 98 7.96 6.16 -11.21
C GLY A 98 7.02 4.98 -10.97
N HIS A 99 7.50 3.80 -11.33
CA HIS A 99 6.86 2.52 -11.04
C HIS A 99 5.46 2.29 -11.65
N SER A 100 5.08 3.08 -12.66
CA SER A 100 3.88 2.82 -13.46
C SER A 100 3.98 1.47 -14.18
N ASN A 101 2.85 0.75 -14.25
CA ASN A 101 2.73 -0.56 -14.90
C ASN A 101 3.72 -1.60 -14.36
N LYS A 102 3.97 -1.54 -13.04
CA LYS A 102 4.80 -2.51 -12.33
C LYS A 102 3.96 -3.35 -11.37
N ARG A 103 4.44 -4.56 -11.14
CA ARG A 103 4.08 -5.41 -10.02
C ARG A 103 5.27 -5.52 -9.08
N PHE A 104 5.03 -5.30 -7.80
CA PHE A 104 6.03 -5.42 -6.74
C PHE A 104 5.90 -6.78 -6.09
N VAL A 105 6.96 -7.57 -6.15
CA VAL A 105 6.94 -8.95 -5.68
C VAL A 105 7.96 -9.12 -4.56
N LEU A 106 7.53 -9.67 -3.43
CA LEU A 106 8.40 -9.97 -2.31
C LEU A 106 9.45 -11.02 -2.71
N THR A 107 10.73 -10.74 -2.42
CA THR A 107 11.83 -11.70 -2.64
C THR A 107 11.98 -12.62 -1.45
N ASP A 108 12.77 -13.70 -1.55
CA ASP A 108 13.09 -14.56 -0.40
C ASP A 108 13.74 -13.77 0.76
N ARG A 109 14.55 -12.77 0.42
CA ARG A 109 15.17 -11.85 1.39
C ARG A 109 14.11 -10.98 2.05
N GLY A 110 13.23 -10.35 1.26
CA GLY A 110 12.13 -9.56 1.80
C GLY A 110 11.20 -10.38 2.68
N ARG A 111 10.88 -11.61 2.26
CA ARG A 111 10.03 -12.53 3.02
C ARG A 111 10.64 -12.94 4.36
N THR A 112 11.96 -12.98 4.46
CA THR A 112 12.65 -13.16 5.75
C THR A 112 12.48 -11.92 6.63
N ILE A 113 12.69 -10.73 6.08
CA ILE A 113 12.62 -9.46 6.81
C ILE A 113 11.18 -9.18 7.26
N ALA A 114 10.21 -9.27 6.36
CA ALA A 114 8.78 -9.07 6.60
C ALA A 114 8.26 -9.98 7.73
N LYS A 115 8.74 -11.23 7.79
CA LYS A 115 8.43 -12.14 8.91
C LYS A 115 9.04 -11.73 10.24
N GLU A 116 10.23 -11.12 10.25
CA GLU A 116 10.81 -10.57 11.48
C GLU A 116 10.05 -9.33 11.96
N VAL A 117 9.65 -8.44 11.03
CA VAL A 117 8.77 -7.29 11.32
C VAL A 117 7.43 -7.77 11.86
N ASN A 118 6.78 -8.73 11.19
CA ASN A 118 5.49 -9.27 11.64
C ASN A 118 5.56 -9.95 13.01
N ARG A 119 6.70 -10.49 13.43
CA ARG A 119 6.86 -11.02 14.80
C ARG A 119 6.82 -9.95 15.89
N GLN A 120 6.99 -8.69 15.53
CA GLN A 120 6.85 -7.55 16.44
C GLN A 120 5.44 -6.95 16.40
N LEU A 121 4.58 -7.40 15.47
CA LEU A 121 3.19 -6.96 15.37
C LEU A 121 2.41 -7.52 16.55
N GLU A 122 1.55 -6.71 17.18
CA GLU A 122 0.67 -7.19 18.23
C GLU A 122 -0.31 -8.25 17.70
N ASP A 123 -0.57 -9.29 18.51
CA ASP A 123 -1.39 -10.45 18.10
C ASP A 123 -2.79 -10.05 17.60
N ASP A 124 -3.40 -9.01 18.20
CA ASP A 124 -4.74 -8.53 17.83
C ASP A 124 -4.76 -7.82 16.46
N LEU A 125 -3.60 -7.32 15.98
CA LEU A 125 -3.46 -6.69 14.67
C LEU A 125 -3.22 -7.69 13.54
N GLU A 126 -2.65 -8.86 13.82
CA GLU A 126 -2.40 -9.88 12.78
C GLU A 126 -3.71 -10.27 12.06
N GLY A 127 -4.80 -10.42 12.83
CA GLY A 127 -6.13 -10.71 12.29
C GLY A 127 -6.67 -9.59 11.42
N GLN A 128 -6.52 -8.33 11.86
CA GLN A 128 -7.01 -7.15 11.14
C GLN A 128 -6.27 -6.95 9.82
N PHE A 129 -4.95 -7.10 9.82
CA PHE A 129 -4.14 -7.04 8.59
C PHE A 129 -4.53 -8.13 7.61
N ALA A 130 -4.68 -9.37 8.09
CA ALA A 130 -5.09 -10.48 7.25
C ALA A 130 -6.48 -10.25 6.63
N GLU A 131 -7.43 -9.72 7.41
CA GLU A 131 -8.78 -9.38 6.95
C GLU A 131 -8.74 -8.31 5.85
N VAL A 132 -8.18 -7.13 6.13
CA VAL A 132 -8.08 -6.02 5.17
C VAL A 132 -7.40 -6.45 3.87
N ILE A 133 -6.26 -7.15 3.96
CA ILE A 133 -5.55 -7.60 2.75
C ILE A 133 -6.37 -8.62 1.98
N SER A 134 -6.96 -9.61 2.65
CA SER A 134 -7.74 -10.66 1.98
C SER A 134 -8.99 -10.13 1.27
N GLU A 135 -9.58 -9.06 1.79
CA GLU A 135 -10.76 -8.42 1.18
C GLU A 135 -10.39 -7.58 -0.05
N HIS A 136 -9.25 -6.87 -0.01
CA HIS A 136 -8.97 -5.79 -0.96
C HIS A 136 -7.90 -6.13 -2.02
N VAL A 137 -6.95 -7.04 -1.72
CA VAL A 137 -5.79 -7.27 -2.60
C VAL A 137 -6.19 -7.78 -4.00
N ASP A 138 -7.19 -8.65 -4.06
CA ASP A 138 -7.68 -9.30 -5.28
C ASP A 138 -8.81 -8.52 -5.98
N MET A 139 -9.28 -7.40 -5.41
CA MET A 139 -10.28 -6.56 -6.06
C MET A 139 -9.74 -6.03 -7.40
N ASP A 140 -10.61 -5.85 -8.39
CA ASP A 140 -10.26 -5.02 -9.54
C ASP A 140 -9.86 -3.59 -9.09
N LEU A 141 -9.02 -2.91 -9.86
CA LEU A 141 -8.52 -1.58 -9.47
C LEU A 141 -9.66 -0.55 -9.38
N GLU A 142 -10.64 -0.58 -10.30
CA GLU A 142 -11.79 0.31 -10.25
C GLU A 142 -12.67 -0.01 -9.04
N ASP A 143 -12.87 -1.28 -8.72
CA ASP A 143 -13.61 -1.72 -7.54
C ASP A 143 -12.94 -1.27 -6.23
N LEU A 144 -11.62 -1.42 -6.13
CA LEU A 144 -10.84 -0.92 -4.99
C LEU A 144 -10.94 0.60 -4.84
N LEU A 145 -10.82 1.35 -5.94
CA LEU A 145 -10.99 2.79 -5.93
C LEU A 145 -12.40 3.20 -5.55
N ARG A 146 -13.42 2.51 -6.06
CA ARG A 146 -14.83 2.77 -5.74
C ARG A 146 -15.10 2.55 -4.27
N TYR A 147 -14.55 1.48 -3.68
CA TYR A 147 -14.63 1.24 -2.24
C TYR A 147 -14.03 2.41 -1.46
N VAL A 148 -12.79 2.78 -1.76
CA VAL A 148 -12.10 3.90 -1.10
C VAL A 148 -12.88 5.20 -1.25
N TYR A 149 -13.45 5.49 -2.42
CA TYR A 149 -14.18 6.73 -2.67
C TYR A 149 -15.50 6.80 -1.91
N GLN A 150 -16.13 5.65 -1.65
CA GLN A 150 -17.36 5.56 -0.87
C GLN A 150 -17.12 5.70 0.62
N GLN A 151 -16.04 5.10 1.14
CA GLN A 151 -15.73 5.16 2.57
C GLN A 151 -15.04 6.46 2.97
N TYR A 152 -14.20 7.01 2.09
CA TYR A 152 -13.30 8.13 2.38
C TYR A 152 -13.49 9.27 1.37
N GLU A 153 -14.70 9.83 1.35
CA GLU A 153 -15.08 10.83 0.35
C GLU A 153 -14.19 12.08 0.41
N GLU A 154 -13.67 12.46 1.59
CA GLU A 154 -12.76 13.61 1.73
C GLU A 154 -11.47 13.47 0.92
N TYR A 155 -11.03 12.25 0.60
CA TYR A 155 -9.85 12.02 -0.24
C TYR A 155 -10.15 12.11 -1.75
N THR A 156 -11.41 12.30 -2.13
CA THR A 156 -11.84 12.37 -3.52
C THR A 156 -11.88 13.80 -4.08
N THR A 157 -11.61 14.82 -3.27
CA THR A 157 -11.79 16.24 -3.66
C THR A 157 -10.89 16.68 -4.81
N GLU A 158 -9.73 16.06 -4.96
CA GLU A 158 -8.74 16.32 -6.02
C GLU A 158 -8.69 15.17 -7.05
N SER A 159 -9.65 14.24 -7.02
CA SER A 159 -9.66 13.11 -7.94
C SER A 159 -10.06 13.54 -9.34
N GLU A 160 -9.27 13.12 -10.33
CA GLU A 160 -9.50 13.39 -11.75
C GLU A 160 -10.44 12.34 -12.39
N ILE A 161 -10.70 11.23 -11.68
CA ILE A 161 -11.50 10.09 -12.17
C ILE A 161 -12.71 9.76 -11.28
N LYS A 162 -13.08 10.67 -10.35
CA LYS A 162 -14.20 10.45 -9.40
C LYS A 162 -15.49 10.04 -10.12
N ASP A 163 -15.89 10.81 -11.13
CA ASP A 163 -17.17 10.61 -11.82
C ASP A 163 -17.18 9.28 -12.58
N GLU A 164 -16.07 8.93 -13.26
CA GLU A 164 -15.90 7.65 -13.96
C GLU A 164 -16.02 6.45 -13.02
N ILE A 165 -15.31 6.48 -11.89
CA ILE A 165 -15.31 5.39 -10.90
C ILE A 165 -16.69 5.24 -10.23
N MET A 166 -17.36 6.37 -9.95
CA MET A 166 -18.65 6.41 -9.26
C MET A 166 -19.86 6.25 -10.21
N GLY A 167 -19.64 6.20 -11.52
CA GLY A 167 -20.67 6.05 -12.53
C GLY A 167 -21.62 7.26 -12.64
N GLN A 168 -21.07 8.46 -12.46
CA GLN A 168 -21.81 9.74 -12.50
C GLN A 168 -21.61 10.51 -13.81
#